data_AF-A0A7W4NWF2-F1
#
_entry.id   AF-A0A7W4NWF2-F1
#
_cell.length_a   1.000
_cell.length_b   1.000
_cell.length_c   1.000
_cell.angle_alpha   90.00
_cell.angle_beta   90.00
_cell.angle_gamma   90.00
#
_symmetry.space_group_name_H-M   'P 1'
#
loop_
_entity.id
_entity.type
_entity.pdbx_description
1 polymer ?
#
loop_
_entity_poly.entity_id
_entity_poly.type
_entity_poly.pdbx_seq_one_letter_code
_entity_poly.pdbx_strand_id
1 'polypeptide(L)'
;MPEAAGKSRWILSDRHGAVALLVALALPVLMGVLGLGIDVSYWAMTRLELQRIADIAAVAGVARYGASGQAADALDTAAAVAELNGLPAGTRGGDGATTLTDSAGAYVATIAFVPPATITVTIVKEAPRLFSALFLTSGTQPVSARAVARLMPRAHGGNACILALSGMGETVLDDGASLSMPECDLRTNGVLTLGNEAAIDVANLIAGGTIGADGNNACSALTCVQHAAQKADPYADLYGALLGVPSRSVNLPPGQTMLTPPPTGVAYAWQPDGGAYTLAPGVYYINGDFRVNAGTALSGTGVTIIVNGNIAIDGTASLHLVAPATGATAGLLFASTGGLFQFTGGAATTLTGAIYAPGANLVIDGDNGAAGDCVYAVAAFVTLKGGALFADGDCAAAGMMPIHDLLGVASLVE
;
A
#
# COMPACT_ATOMS: atom_id res chain seq x y z
N MET A 1 -27.17 -54.01 -83.53
CA MET A 1 -28.60 -53.68 -83.31
C MET A 1 -29.14 -54.72 -82.34
N PRO A 2 -29.85 -54.40 -81.24
CA PRO A 2 -30.42 -53.12 -80.75
C PRO A 2 -29.62 -52.55 -79.55
N GLU A 3 -29.41 -51.24 -79.40
CA GLU A 3 -30.34 -50.18 -78.95
C GLU A 3 -30.10 -49.81 -77.48
N ALA A 4 -29.03 -49.04 -77.28
CA ALA A 4 -28.80 -48.25 -76.08
C ALA A 4 -29.64 -46.97 -76.20
N ALA A 5 -30.83 -46.96 -75.61
CA ALA A 5 -31.57 -45.72 -75.37
C ALA A 5 -32.66 -45.95 -74.33
N GLY A 6 -32.69 -45.08 -73.31
CA GLY A 6 -33.91 -44.87 -72.53
C GLY A 6 -33.89 -45.40 -71.10
N LYS A 7 -33.01 -44.86 -70.25
CA LYS A 7 -33.25 -44.77 -68.79
C LYS A 7 -32.62 -43.51 -68.18
N SER A 8 -32.61 -42.39 -68.89
CA SER A 8 -32.28 -41.06 -68.33
C SER A 8 -33.52 -40.19 -68.05
N ARG A 9 -34.73 -40.71 -68.29
CA ARG A 9 -35.99 -39.94 -68.25
C ARG A 9 -36.90 -40.21 -67.05
N TRP A 10 -36.37 -40.82 -65.99
CA TRP A 10 -37.08 -41.06 -64.73
C TRP A 10 -36.62 -40.15 -63.58
N ILE A 11 -35.50 -39.44 -63.73
CA ILE A 11 -35.01 -38.47 -62.73
C ILE A 11 -35.81 -37.15 -62.76
N LEU A 12 -36.47 -36.83 -63.88
CA LEU A 12 -37.16 -35.55 -64.07
C LEU A 12 -38.64 -35.54 -63.66
N SER A 13 -39.22 -36.69 -63.30
CA SER A 13 -40.62 -36.78 -62.88
C SER A 13 -40.80 -37.13 -61.40
N ASP A 14 -39.70 -37.21 -60.66
CA ASP A 14 -39.72 -37.56 -59.24
C ASP A 14 -39.63 -36.28 -58.39
N ARG A 15 -40.72 -35.94 -57.69
CA ARG A 15 -40.76 -34.76 -56.80
C ARG A 15 -39.70 -34.86 -55.69
N HIS A 16 -39.19 -36.06 -55.42
CA HIS A 16 -38.08 -36.29 -54.48
C HIS A 16 -36.71 -35.83 -55.01
N GLY A 17 -36.49 -35.77 -56.33
CA GLY A 17 -35.22 -35.34 -56.93
C GLY A 17 -34.98 -33.82 -56.88
N ALA A 18 -36.05 -33.03 -57.08
CA ALA A 18 -35.97 -31.57 -56.99
C ALA A 18 -35.69 -31.09 -55.55
N VAL A 19 -36.30 -31.75 -54.56
CA VAL A 19 -36.03 -31.46 -53.13
C VAL A 19 -34.59 -31.83 -52.76
N ALA A 20 -34.06 -32.95 -53.26
CA ALA A 20 -32.68 -33.35 -53.02
C ALA A 20 -31.66 -32.33 -53.55
N LEU A 21 -31.90 -31.73 -54.72
CA LEU A 21 -31.05 -30.65 -55.28
C LEU A 21 -31.08 -29.38 -54.43
N LEU A 22 -32.27 -28.97 -53.96
CA LEU A 22 -32.40 -27.82 -53.07
C LEU A 22 -31.70 -28.05 -51.72
N VAL A 23 -31.84 -29.24 -51.14
CA VAL A 23 -31.15 -29.62 -49.90
C VAL A 23 -29.63 -29.65 -50.11
N ALA A 24 -29.15 -30.23 -51.22
CA ALA A 24 -27.72 -30.28 -51.53
C ALA A 24 -27.09 -28.89 -51.70
N LEU A 25 -27.83 -27.91 -52.23
CA LEU A 25 -27.38 -26.52 -52.36
C LEU A 25 -27.50 -25.73 -51.05
N ALA A 26 -28.49 -26.04 -50.21
CA ALA A 26 -28.69 -25.37 -48.93
C ALA A 26 -27.75 -25.88 -47.81
N LEU A 27 -27.33 -27.15 -47.87
CA LEU A 27 -26.54 -27.78 -46.82
C LEU A 27 -25.19 -27.09 -46.58
N PRO A 28 -24.39 -26.70 -47.61
CA PRO A 28 -23.16 -25.94 -47.40
C PRO A 28 -23.39 -24.60 -46.71
N VAL A 29 -24.49 -23.91 -47.03
CA VAL A 29 -24.85 -22.63 -46.41
C VAL A 29 -25.21 -22.83 -44.93
N LEU A 30 -26.02 -23.85 -44.61
CA LEU A 30 -26.38 -24.19 -43.24
C LEU A 30 -25.14 -24.60 -42.41
N MET A 31 -24.25 -25.42 -42.97
CA MET A 31 -23.00 -25.81 -42.32
C MET A 31 -22.07 -24.62 -42.10
N GLY A 32 -22.00 -23.68 -43.06
CA GLY A 32 -21.25 -22.44 -42.91
C GLY A 32 -21.77 -21.56 -41.77
N VAL A 33 -23.09 -21.42 -41.64
CA VAL A 33 -23.73 -20.66 -40.56
C VAL A 33 -23.51 -21.33 -39.19
N LEU A 34 -23.64 -22.66 -39.11
CA LEU A 34 -23.36 -23.40 -37.88
C LEU A 34 -21.89 -23.28 -37.47
N GLY A 35 -20.97 -23.40 -38.42
CA GLY A 35 -19.54 -23.26 -38.18
C GLY A 35 -19.17 -21.87 -37.66
N LEU A 36 -19.74 -20.82 -38.25
CA LEU A 36 -19.56 -19.45 -37.76
C LEU A 36 -20.13 -19.27 -36.35
N GLY A 37 -21.29 -19.88 -36.05
CA GLY A 37 -21.87 -19.89 -34.71
C GLY A 37 -20.95 -20.50 -33.65
N ILE A 38 -20.28 -21.61 -33.98
CA ILE A 38 -19.30 -22.27 -33.10
C ILE A 38 -18.09 -21.37 -32.87
N ASP A 39 -17.53 -20.76 -33.92
CA ASP A 39 -16.38 -19.87 -33.80
C ASP A 39 -16.69 -18.64 -32.95
N VAL A 40 -17.83 -17.98 -33.21
CA VAL A 40 -18.27 -16.83 -32.42
C VAL A 40 -18.47 -17.22 -30.96
N SER A 41 -19.04 -18.40 -30.68
CA SER A 41 -19.21 -18.91 -29.31
C SER A 41 -17.87 -19.16 -28.64
N TYR A 42 -16.91 -19.75 -29.37
CA TYR A 42 -15.56 -19.99 -28.86
C TYR A 42 -14.81 -18.69 -28.54
N TRP A 43 -14.87 -17.69 -29.42
CA TRP A 43 -14.27 -16.37 -29.16
C TRP A 43 -14.97 -15.64 -28.02
N ALA A 44 -16.30 -15.77 -27.88
CA ALA A 44 -17.03 -15.20 -26.77
C ALA A 44 -16.62 -15.82 -25.42
N MET A 45 -16.50 -17.15 -25.35
CA MET A 45 -16.00 -17.84 -24.15
C MET A 45 -14.55 -17.45 -23.83
N THR A 46 -13.70 -17.38 -24.86
CA THR A 46 -12.31 -16.92 -24.72
C THR A 46 -12.26 -15.50 -24.16
N ARG A 47 -13.10 -14.58 -24.66
CA ARG A 47 -13.16 -13.21 -24.16
C ARG A 47 -13.58 -13.15 -22.69
N LEU A 48 -14.56 -13.95 -22.27
CA LEU A 48 -15.00 -14.01 -20.87
C LEU A 48 -13.89 -14.50 -19.93
N GLU A 49 -13.12 -15.49 -20.37
CA GLU A 49 -11.96 -15.99 -19.64
C GLU A 49 -10.90 -14.88 -19.50
N LEU A 50 -10.54 -14.22 -20.60
CA LEU A 50 -9.55 -13.12 -20.57
C LEU A 50 -10.03 -11.94 -19.71
N GLN A 51 -11.31 -11.58 -19.77
CA GLN A 51 -11.86 -10.50 -18.94
C GLN A 51 -11.74 -10.83 -17.46
N ARG A 52 -12.10 -12.06 -17.05
CA ARG A 52 -11.97 -12.49 -15.65
C ARG A 52 -10.53 -12.37 -15.15
N ILE A 53 -9.55 -12.77 -15.98
CA ILE A 53 -8.12 -12.67 -15.62
C ILE A 53 -7.69 -11.19 -15.52
N ALA A 54 -8.11 -10.36 -16.47
CA ALA A 54 -7.79 -8.93 -16.46
C ALA A 54 -8.36 -8.23 -15.22
N ASP A 55 -9.62 -8.50 -14.89
CA ASP A 55 -10.33 -7.91 -13.75
C ASP A 55 -9.66 -8.25 -12.42
N ILE A 56 -9.39 -9.53 -12.16
CA ILE A 56 -8.77 -9.96 -10.90
C ILE A 56 -7.32 -9.47 -10.77
N ALA A 57 -6.56 -9.46 -11.87
CA ALA A 57 -5.19 -8.94 -11.88
C ALA A 57 -5.15 -7.42 -11.63
N ALA A 58 -6.06 -6.67 -12.26
CA ALA A 58 -6.14 -5.22 -12.09
C ALA A 58 -6.49 -4.86 -10.64
N VAL A 59 -7.52 -5.48 -10.06
CA VAL A 59 -7.93 -5.24 -8.67
C VAL A 59 -6.81 -5.63 -7.69
N ALA A 60 -6.16 -6.77 -7.90
CA ALA A 60 -5.08 -7.22 -7.01
C ALA A 60 -3.86 -6.28 -7.03
N GLY A 61 -3.43 -5.81 -8.21
CA GLY A 61 -2.33 -4.85 -8.32
C GLY A 61 -2.65 -3.53 -7.64
N VAL A 62 -3.84 -3.00 -7.87
CA VAL A 62 -4.33 -1.76 -7.25
C VAL A 62 -4.45 -1.88 -5.73
N ALA A 63 -4.96 -3.01 -5.23
CA ALA A 63 -4.99 -3.29 -3.80
C ALA A 63 -3.57 -3.36 -3.19
N ARG A 64 -2.61 -3.96 -3.90
CA ARG A 64 -1.21 -3.97 -3.44
C ARG A 64 -0.57 -2.58 -3.44
N TYR A 65 -0.88 -1.74 -4.42
CA TYR A 65 -0.45 -0.35 -4.39
C TYR A 65 -0.97 0.36 -3.13
N GLY A 66 -2.23 0.14 -2.76
CA GLY A 66 -2.81 0.70 -1.53
C GLY A 66 -2.06 0.24 -0.28
N ALA A 67 -1.63 -1.02 -0.26
CA ALA A 67 -0.87 -1.60 0.85
C ALA A 67 0.62 -1.18 0.89
N SER A 68 1.26 -0.87 -0.23
CA SER A 68 2.72 -0.59 -0.29
C SER A 68 3.06 0.87 -0.54
N GLY A 69 2.21 1.60 -1.27
CA GLY A 69 2.56 2.91 -1.85
C GLY A 69 3.54 2.81 -3.02
N GLN A 70 3.90 1.61 -3.47
CA GLN A 70 4.93 1.38 -4.48
C GLN A 70 4.32 0.83 -5.77
N ALA A 71 4.63 1.49 -6.91
CA ALA A 71 4.14 1.04 -8.22
C ALA A 71 4.74 -0.31 -8.64
N ALA A 72 6.00 -0.58 -8.27
CA ALA A 72 6.67 -1.85 -8.57
C ALA A 72 5.93 -3.05 -7.95
N ASP A 73 5.59 -2.96 -6.66
CA ASP A 73 4.81 -3.96 -5.94
C ASP A 73 3.43 -4.23 -6.58
N ALA A 74 2.78 -3.16 -7.05
CA ALA A 74 1.48 -3.24 -7.72
C ALA A 74 1.57 -4.00 -9.06
N LEU A 75 2.58 -3.67 -9.88
CA LEU A 75 2.84 -4.33 -11.15
C LEU A 75 3.23 -5.79 -10.97
N ASP A 76 4.08 -6.09 -9.99
CA ASP A 76 4.51 -7.46 -9.69
C ASP A 76 3.34 -8.33 -9.22
N THR A 77 2.48 -7.79 -8.34
CA THR A 77 1.30 -8.51 -7.84
C THR A 77 0.27 -8.75 -8.95
N ALA A 78 -0.01 -7.74 -9.78
CA ALA A 78 -0.92 -7.90 -10.92
C ALA A 78 -0.42 -8.98 -11.89
N ALA A 79 0.89 -8.99 -12.19
CA ALA A 79 1.51 -10.00 -13.04
C ALA A 79 1.41 -11.40 -12.41
N ALA A 80 1.75 -11.54 -11.13
CA ALA A 80 1.66 -12.82 -10.42
C ALA A 80 0.23 -13.37 -10.39
N VAL A 81 -0.78 -12.51 -10.19
CA VAL A 81 -2.19 -12.92 -10.22
C VAL A 81 -2.63 -13.33 -11.63
N ALA A 82 -2.18 -12.62 -12.66
CA ALA A 82 -2.45 -13.00 -14.04
C ALA A 82 -1.83 -14.37 -14.40
N GLU A 83 -0.58 -14.61 -13.97
CA GLU A 83 0.12 -15.90 -14.13
C GLU A 83 -0.61 -17.03 -13.39
N LEU A 84 -1.04 -16.80 -12.14
CA LEU A 84 -1.82 -17.75 -11.35
C LEU A 84 -3.16 -18.13 -11.99
N ASN A 85 -3.72 -17.26 -12.84
CA ASN A 85 -4.96 -17.51 -13.57
C ASN A 85 -4.73 -18.00 -15.01
N GLY A 86 -3.51 -18.47 -15.33
CA GLY A 86 -3.23 -19.21 -16.56
C GLY A 86 -2.56 -18.41 -17.68
N LEU A 87 -2.10 -17.18 -17.42
CA LEU A 87 -1.21 -16.49 -18.35
C LEU A 87 0.24 -16.99 -18.23
N PRO A 88 1.02 -16.93 -19.33
CA PRO A 88 2.44 -17.26 -19.29
C PRO A 88 3.23 -16.34 -18.36
N ALA A 89 4.28 -16.87 -17.74
CA ALA A 89 5.29 -16.05 -17.09
C ALA A 89 6.02 -15.18 -18.12
N GLY A 90 6.24 -13.91 -17.79
CA GLY A 90 6.86 -12.93 -18.68
C GLY A 90 8.04 -12.22 -18.06
N THR A 91 8.67 -11.35 -18.84
CA THR A 91 9.71 -10.44 -18.34
C THR A 91 9.08 -9.36 -17.46
N ARG A 92 9.49 -9.35 -16.19
CA ARG A 92 9.16 -8.31 -15.22
C ARG A 92 10.27 -7.25 -15.28
N GLY A 93 9.96 -6.01 -15.67
CA GLY A 93 10.98 -4.98 -15.74
C GLY A 93 10.47 -3.60 -16.14
N GLY A 94 10.71 -2.61 -15.27
CA GLY A 94 10.63 -1.19 -15.57
C GLY A 94 9.50 -0.44 -14.88
N ASP A 95 9.80 0.79 -14.43
CA ASP A 95 8.87 1.70 -13.79
C ASP A 95 7.70 2.03 -14.74
N GLY A 96 6.54 1.43 -14.48
CA GLY A 96 5.27 1.82 -15.09
C GLY A 96 4.59 0.78 -15.99
N ALA A 97 5.28 -0.28 -16.43
CA ALA A 97 4.62 -1.35 -17.21
C ALA A 97 5.31 -2.72 -17.14
N THR A 98 4.52 -3.79 -17.14
CA THR A 98 4.95 -5.20 -17.26
C THR A 98 4.29 -5.83 -18.48
N THR A 99 5.05 -6.60 -19.26
CA THR A 99 4.51 -7.36 -20.40
C THR A 99 4.72 -8.86 -20.20
N LEU A 100 3.64 -9.63 -20.35
CA LEU A 100 3.67 -11.09 -20.32
C LEU A 100 3.46 -11.60 -21.74
N THR A 101 4.33 -12.50 -22.19
CA THR A 101 4.24 -13.10 -23.52
C THR A 101 4.59 -14.56 -23.41
N ASP A 102 3.80 -15.46 -23.99
CA ASP A 102 4.17 -16.88 -24.00
C ASP A 102 5.31 -17.12 -25.00
N SER A 103 5.98 -18.26 -24.83
CA SER A 103 7.07 -18.68 -25.74
C SER A 103 6.59 -18.97 -27.17
N ALA A 104 5.27 -19.04 -27.42
CA ALA A 104 4.66 -19.30 -28.71
C ALA A 104 4.10 -18.04 -29.41
N GLY A 105 4.15 -16.87 -28.75
CA GLY A 105 3.50 -15.62 -29.18
C GLY A 105 1.97 -15.63 -29.18
N ALA A 106 1.29 -16.62 -28.59
CA ALA A 106 -0.17 -16.75 -28.67
C ALA A 106 -0.93 -15.86 -27.67
N TYR A 107 -0.24 -15.42 -26.62
CA TYR A 107 -0.76 -14.50 -25.60
C TYR A 107 0.18 -13.30 -25.41
N VAL A 108 -0.40 -12.10 -25.35
CA VAL A 108 0.30 -10.88 -24.93
C VAL A 108 -0.55 -10.18 -23.89
N ALA A 109 -0.03 -10.01 -22.67
CA ALA A 109 -0.63 -9.18 -21.64
C ALA A 109 0.24 -7.95 -21.37
N THR A 110 -0.37 -6.78 -21.29
CA THR A 110 0.27 -5.53 -20.88
C THR A 110 -0.40 -5.03 -19.61
N ILE A 111 0.39 -4.87 -18.56
CA ILE A 111 -0.03 -4.35 -17.26
C ILE A 111 0.66 -3.00 -17.11
N ALA A 112 -0.09 -1.93 -16.87
CA ALA A 112 0.49 -0.60 -16.73
C ALA A 112 -0.01 0.07 -15.45
N PHE A 113 0.88 0.77 -14.77
CA PHE A 113 0.54 1.65 -13.65
C PHE A 113 0.45 3.10 -14.16
N VAL A 114 -0.66 3.74 -13.86
CA VAL A 114 -0.91 5.15 -14.18
C VAL A 114 -1.14 5.89 -12.86
N PRO A 115 -0.30 6.89 -12.52
CA PRO A 115 -0.51 7.73 -11.35
C PRO A 115 -1.91 8.40 -11.39
N PRO A 116 -2.58 8.59 -10.23
CA PRO A 116 -2.07 8.39 -8.88
C PRO A 116 -2.22 6.98 -8.31
N ALA A 117 -3.08 6.12 -8.87
CA ALA A 117 -3.36 4.78 -8.33
C ALA A 117 -4.21 3.89 -9.27
N THR A 118 -3.89 3.87 -10.56
CA THR A 118 -4.66 3.12 -11.56
C THR A 118 -3.80 2.01 -12.15
N ILE A 119 -4.33 0.78 -12.23
CA ILE A 119 -3.74 -0.31 -13.01
C ILE A 119 -4.64 -0.60 -14.20
N THR A 120 -4.03 -0.67 -15.38
CA THR A 120 -4.68 -1.17 -16.58
C THR A 120 -4.08 -2.52 -16.94
N VAL A 121 -4.94 -3.52 -17.17
CA VAL A 121 -4.54 -4.84 -17.66
C VAL A 121 -5.20 -5.06 -19.01
N THR A 122 -4.41 -5.26 -20.06
CA THR A 122 -4.88 -5.59 -21.40
C THR A 122 -4.32 -6.93 -21.81
N ILE A 123 -5.18 -7.87 -22.19
CA ILE A 123 -4.79 -9.22 -22.61
C ILE A 123 -5.28 -9.44 -24.03
N VAL A 124 -4.40 -9.90 -24.91
CA VAL A 124 -4.69 -10.28 -26.29
C VAL A 124 -4.31 -11.75 -26.49
N LYS A 125 -5.22 -12.54 -27.05
CA LYS A 125 -4.99 -13.92 -27.46
C LYS A 125 -5.29 -14.09 -28.94
N GLU A 126 -4.35 -14.68 -29.68
CA GLU A 126 -4.56 -15.12 -31.06
C GLU A 126 -5.33 -16.45 -31.06
N ALA A 127 -6.66 -16.39 -31.02
CA ALA A 127 -7.51 -17.57 -30.95
C ALA A 127 -7.62 -18.24 -32.33
N PRO A 128 -7.52 -19.57 -32.45
CA PRO A 128 -7.68 -20.25 -33.73
C PRO A 128 -9.09 -20.03 -34.28
N ARG A 129 -9.20 -19.93 -35.61
CA ARG A 129 -10.48 -20.03 -36.31
C ARG A 129 -10.75 -21.52 -36.57
N LEU A 130 -11.89 -22.06 -36.14
CA LEU A 130 -12.20 -23.48 -36.35
C LEU A 130 -12.85 -23.65 -37.73
N PHE A 131 -14.14 -23.37 -37.85
CA PHE A 131 -14.88 -23.63 -39.09
C PHE A 131 -14.74 -22.49 -40.12
N SER A 132 -14.61 -21.25 -39.67
CA SER A 132 -14.40 -20.09 -40.54
C SER A 132 -13.03 -20.08 -41.21
N ALA A 133 -12.07 -20.87 -40.73
CA ALA A 133 -10.80 -21.10 -41.43
C ALA A 133 -10.99 -21.78 -42.80
N LEU A 134 -12.11 -22.47 -43.03
CA LEU A 134 -12.45 -23.07 -44.34
C LEU A 134 -12.81 -22.02 -45.40
N PHE A 135 -13.17 -20.80 -44.97
CA PHE A 135 -13.70 -19.74 -45.83
C PHE A 135 -12.90 -18.43 -45.77
N LEU A 136 -12.12 -18.21 -44.71
CA LEU A 136 -11.31 -17.01 -44.48
C LEU A 136 -9.82 -17.36 -44.46
N THR A 137 -8.98 -16.47 -44.99
CA THR A 137 -7.55 -16.73 -45.27
C THR A 137 -6.61 -16.60 -44.07
N SER A 138 -7.04 -16.03 -42.94
CA SER A 138 -6.22 -15.94 -41.71
C SER A 138 -6.63 -17.03 -40.72
N GLY A 139 -5.64 -17.78 -40.20
CA GLY A 139 -5.85 -18.92 -39.31
C GLY A 139 -6.20 -18.57 -37.86
N THR A 140 -6.02 -17.30 -37.45
CA THR A 140 -6.34 -16.81 -36.11
C THR A 140 -7.25 -15.58 -36.15
N GLN A 141 -7.89 -15.33 -35.02
CA GLN A 141 -8.66 -14.15 -34.71
C GLN A 141 -8.15 -13.56 -33.39
N PRO A 142 -7.66 -12.32 -33.35
CA PRO A 142 -7.31 -11.66 -32.09
C PRO A 142 -8.57 -11.47 -31.24
N VAL A 143 -8.53 -11.99 -30.02
CA VAL A 143 -9.53 -11.78 -28.98
C VAL A 143 -8.86 -11.03 -27.85
N SER A 144 -9.42 -9.87 -27.48
CA SER A 144 -8.84 -9.02 -26.44
C SER A 144 -9.82 -8.76 -25.30
N ALA A 145 -9.28 -8.60 -24.10
CA ALA A 145 -9.97 -8.09 -22.93
C ALA A 145 -9.14 -6.99 -22.27
N ARG A 146 -9.83 -6.02 -21.65
CA ARG A 146 -9.20 -4.91 -20.95
C ARG A 146 -9.95 -4.67 -19.66
N ALA A 147 -9.21 -4.47 -18.59
CA ALA A 147 -9.73 -4.08 -17.29
C ALA A 147 -8.94 -2.88 -16.76
N VAL A 148 -9.64 -1.95 -16.13
CA VAL A 148 -9.03 -0.82 -15.43
C VAL A 148 -9.52 -0.82 -14.00
N ALA A 149 -8.60 -0.98 -13.06
CA ALA A 149 -8.89 -0.81 -11.65
C ALA A 149 -8.26 0.50 -11.13
N ARG A 150 -8.92 1.14 -10.18
CA ARG A 150 -8.41 2.33 -9.50
C ARG A 150 -8.65 2.24 -8.00
N LEU A 151 -7.71 2.76 -7.20
CA LEU A 151 -8.01 3.10 -5.81
C LEU A 151 -8.82 4.39 -5.79
N MET A 152 -10.03 4.32 -5.27
CA MET A 152 -10.84 5.51 -5.04
C MET A 152 -10.34 6.19 -3.76
N PRO A 153 -9.76 7.41 -3.81
CA PRO A 153 -9.37 8.11 -2.60
C PRO A 153 -10.61 8.37 -1.73
N ARG A 154 -10.43 8.36 -0.42
CA ARG A 154 -11.50 8.76 0.51
C ARG A 154 -11.74 10.27 0.40
N ALA A 155 -12.93 10.71 0.80
CA ALA A 155 -13.30 12.12 0.75
C ALA A 155 -12.46 12.99 1.71
N HIS A 156 -12.00 12.42 2.83
CA HIS A 156 -11.08 13.02 3.80
C HIS A 156 -10.11 11.93 4.30
N GLY A 157 -8.87 12.30 4.64
CA GLY A 157 -7.82 11.36 5.01
C GLY A 157 -7.14 10.67 3.81
N GLY A 158 -6.53 9.51 4.05
CA GLY A 158 -5.78 8.75 3.03
C GLY A 158 -4.27 8.70 3.27
N ASN A 159 -3.77 9.42 4.28
CA ASN A 159 -2.47 9.20 4.89
C ASN A 159 -2.66 8.94 6.39
N ALA A 160 -2.00 7.92 6.93
CA ALA A 160 -1.95 7.71 8.36
C ALA A 160 -0.92 8.64 8.99
N CYS A 161 -1.28 9.32 10.08
CA CYS A 161 -0.28 10.00 10.91
C CYS A 161 0.34 9.03 11.92
N ILE A 162 -0.43 8.02 12.35
CA ILE A 162 0.02 6.99 13.27
C ILE A 162 -0.24 5.62 12.66
N LEU A 163 0.78 4.78 12.62
CA LEU A 163 0.72 3.39 12.19
C LEU A 163 1.32 2.45 13.25
N ALA A 164 0.47 1.63 13.85
CA ALA A 164 0.91 0.49 14.64
C ALA A 164 1.09 -0.75 13.75
N LEU A 165 2.32 -1.25 13.66
CA LEU A 165 2.73 -2.31 12.73
C LEU A 165 2.33 -3.71 13.19
N SER A 166 2.22 -3.96 14.49
CA SER A 166 1.95 -5.30 15.00
C SER A 166 0.54 -5.76 14.66
N GLY A 167 0.44 -6.88 13.94
CA GLY A 167 -0.83 -7.53 13.61
C GLY A 167 -1.45 -8.34 14.75
N MET A 168 -0.70 -8.57 15.83
CA MET A 168 -1.06 -9.52 16.90
C MET A 168 -1.27 -8.84 18.26
N GLY A 169 -1.19 -7.50 18.34
CA GLY A 169 -1.50 -6.79 19.58
C GLY A 169 -2.40 -5.60 19.35
N GLU A 170 -2.41 -4.73 20.35
CA GLU A 170 -3.43 -3.70 20.49
C GLU A 170 -2.82 -2.31 20.39
N THR A 171 -3.51 -1.43 19.68
CA THR A 171 -3.40 0.01 19.85
C THR A 171 -4.45 0.43 20.86
N VAL A 172 -4.03 1.13 21.90
CA VAL A 172 -4.91 1.46 23.04
C VAL A 172 -4.98 2.97 23.21
N LEU A 173 -6.20 3.50 23.22
CA LEU A 173 -6.50 4.82 23.75
C LEU A 173 -7.18 4.61 25.10
N ASP A 174 -6.46 4.83 26.20
CA ASP A 174 -6.97 4.65 27.57
C ASP A 174 -8.12 5.65 27.86
N ASP A 175 -8.87 5.39 28.94
CA ASP A 175 -9.94 6.29 29.40
C ASP A 175 -9.41 7.73 29.60
N GLY A 176 -10.09 8.70 29.00
CA GLY A 176 -9.71 10.12 29.08
C GLY A 176 -8.57 10.55 28.15
N ALA A 177 -8.03 9.65 27.32
CA ALA A 177 -7.08 10.04 26.27
C ALA A 177 -7.74 11.00 25.27
N SER A 178 -7.00 12.00 24.78
CA SER A 178 -7.47 12.84 23.67
C SER A 178 -6.51 12.79 22.49
N LEU A 179 -7.03 12.63 21.29
CA LEU A 179 -6.27 12.55 20.04
C LEU A 179 -6.94 13.42 18.99
N SER A 180 -6.21 14.39 18.44
CA SER A 180 -6.68 15.25 17.34
C SER A 180 -5.68 15.26 16.19
N MET A 181 -6.13 14.83 15.01
CA MET A 181 -5.47 14.70 13.70
C MET A 181 -6.53 14.74 12.57
N PRO A 182 -7.30 15.83 12.40
CA PRO A 182 -8.53 15.82 11.60
C PRO A 182 -8.35 15.43 10.12
N GLU A 183 -7.18 15.64 9.51
CA GLU A 183 -6.89 15.26 8.11
C GLU A 183 -6.13 13.93 7.96
N CYS A 184 -5.90 13.22 9.06
CA CYS A 184 -5.02 12.05 9.11
C CYS A 184 -5.71 10.82 9.68
N ASP A 185 -5.30 9.65 9.22
CA ASP A 185 -5.83 8.37 9.71
C ASP A 185 -5.04 7.89 10.94
N LEU A 186 -5.76 7.30 11.90
CA LEU A 186 -5.16 6.43 12.90
C LEU A 186 -5.27 4.98 12.42
N ARG A 187 -4.12 4.37 12.13
CA ARG A 187 -4.03 3.02 11.59
C ARG A 187 -3.35 2.05 12.56
N THR A 188 -3.94 0.86 12.70
CA THR A 188 -3.29 -0.29 13.35
C THR A 188 -3.47 -1.55 12.52
N ASN A 189 -2.43 -2.39 12.46
CA ASN A 189 -2.51 -3.72 11.85
C ASN A 189 -3.21 -4.74 12.75
N GLY A 190 -3.32 -4.45 14.05
CA GLY A 190 -3.95 -5.29 15.06
C GLY A 190 -5.32 -4.76 15.47
N VAL A 191 -5.65 -4.91 16.75
CA VAL A 191 -6.89 -4.42 17.34
C VAL A 191 -6.72 -2.96 17.78
N LEU A 192 -7.77 -2.15 17.63
CA LEU A 192 -7.85 -0.81 18.22
C LEU A 192 -8.84 -0.83 19.39
N THR A 193 -8.38 -0.49 20.59
CA THR A 193 -9.20 -0.42 21.80
C THR A 193 -9.37 1.05 22.21
N LEU A 194 -10.62 1.49 22.36
CA LEU A 194 -10.98 2.85 22.72
C LEU A 194 -11.64 2.86 24.10
N GLY A 195 -11.05 3.61 25.03
CA GLY A 195 -11.62 3.89 26.34
C GLY A 195 -12.90 4.72 26.28
N ASN A 196 -13.71 4.61 27.33
CA ASN A 196 -15.06 5.16 27.45
C ASN A 196 -15.12 6.67 27.20
N GLU A 197 -14.10 7.40 27.67
CA GLU A 197 -14.01 8.85 27.62
C GLU A 197 -12.91 9.35 26.65
N ALA A 198 -12.45 8.49 25.75
CA ALA A 198 -11.44 8.89 24.77
C ALA A 198 -12.04 9.90 23.77
N ALA A 199 -11.46 11.10 23.69
CA ALA A 199 -11.83 12.14 22.73
C ALA A 199 -11.02 11.98 21.45
N ILE A 200 -11.68 11.65 20.33
CA ILE A 200 -11.01 11.30 19.07
C ILE A 200 -11.52 12.21 17.96
N ASP A 201 -10.59 12.91 17.33
CA ASP A 201 -10.83 13.78 16.17
C ASP A 201 -9.81 13.42 15.09
N VAL A 202 -10.13 12.45 14.24
CA VAL A 202 -9.25 11.97 13.17
C VAL A 202 -10.04 11.79 11.88
N ALA A 203 -9.38 11.73 10.72
CA ALA A 203 -10.08 11.52 9.46
C ALA A 203 -10.75 10.13 9.38
N ASN A 204 -9.98 9.08 9.70
CA ASN A 204 -10.48 7.71 9.72
C ASN A 204 -9.81 6.87 10.83
N LEU A 205 -10.56 5.90 11.37
CA LEU A 205 -10.05 4.85 12.23
C LEU A 205 -9.94 3.55 11.44
N ILE A 206 -8.75 2.96 11.38
CA ILE A 206 -8.52 1.77 10.56
C ILE A 206 -7.77 0.72 11.37
N ALA A 207 -8.35 -0.47 11.50
CA ALA A 207 -7.78 -1.60 12.22
C ALA A 207 -7.75 -2.85 11.35
N GLY A 208 -6.64 -3.59 11.40
CA GLY A 208 -6.54 -4.92 10.80
C GLY A 208 -7.32 -6.00 11.57
N GLY A 209 -7.58 -5.74 12.85
CA GLY A 209 -8.50 -6.49 13.70
C GLY A 209 -9.82 -5.75 13.90
N THR A 210 -10.38 -5.87 15.11
CA THR A 210 -11.58 -5.15 15.52
C THR A 210 -11.25 -3.75 16.03
N ILE A 211 -12.23 -2.86 15.98
CA ILE A 211 -12.23 -1.59 16.72
C ILE A 211 -13.17 -1.79 17.90
N GLY A 212 -12.60 -2.06 19.07
CA GLY A 212 -13.30 -2.28 20.33
C GLY A 212 -13.60 -0.94 21.00
N ALA A 213 -14.88 -0.66 21.17
CA ALA A 213 -15.37 0.47 21.92
C ALA A 213 -15.79 -0.02 23.31
N ASP A 214 -14.95 0.18 24.32
CA ASP A 214 -15.43 0.06 25.69
C ASP A 214 -16.29 1.30 25.94
N GLY A 215 -17.58 1.23 25.59
CA GLY A 215 -18.56 2.32 25.76
C GLY A 215 -18.47 3.50 24.77
N ASN A 216 -17.39 3.63 23.99
CA ASN A 216 -17.15 4.77 23.09
C ASN A 216 -17.70 4.56 21.66
N ASN A 217 -18.74 5.29 21.25
CA ASN A 217 -19.32 5.15 19.90
C ASN A 217 -18.62 6.00 18.82
N ALA A 218 -17.29 6.15 18.85
CA ALA A 218 -16.53 6.95 17.89
C ALA A 218 -16.89 6.62 16.42
N CYS A 219 -17.17 5.35 16.13
CA CYS A 219 -17.57 4.86 14.80
C CYS A 219 -18.97 5.30 14.33
N SER A 220 -19.74 6.03 15.15
CA SER A 220 -21.00 6.65 14.72
C SER A 220 -20.81 8.02 14.08
N ALA A 221 -19.69 8.69 14.37
CA ALA A 221 -19.35 10.01 13.82
C ALA A 221 -18.16 9.94 12.85
N LEU A 222 -17.28 8.94 13.00
CA LEU A 222 -16.09 8.75 12.18
C LEU A 222 -16.23 7.56 11.24
N THR A 223 -15.45 7.56 10.15
CA THR A 223 -15.32 6.39 9.29
C THR A 223 -14.41 5.37 9.96
N CYS A 224 -14.99 4.23 10.35
CA CYS A 224 -14.27 3.10 10.91
C CYS A 224 -14.15 1.95 9.90
N VAL A 225 -12.94 1.44 9.70
CA VAL A 225 -12.68 0.25 8.89
C VAL A 225 -12.04 -0.82 9.77
N GLN A 226 -12.82 -1.86 10.07
CA GLN A 226 -12.35 -3.05 10.77
C GLN A 226 -11.90 -4.12 9.76
N HIS A 227 -11.07 -5.06 10.21
CA HIS A 227 -10.56 -6.16 9.38
C HIS A 227 -9.86 -5.71 8.10
N ALA A 228 -9.21 -4.54 8.15
CA ALA A 228 -8.40 -4.04 7.06
C ALA A 228 -7.20 -4.97 6.77
N ALA A 229 -6.71 -4.97 5.54
CA ALA A 229 -5.45 -5.65 5.24
C ALA A 229 -4.30 -5.04 6.06
N GLN A 230 -3.39 -5.86 6.58
CA GLN A 230 -2.21 -5.34 7.28
C GLN A 230 -1.33 -4.55 6.31
N LYS A 231 -0.84 -3.40 6.77
CA LYS A 231 0.08 -2.52 6.06
C LYS A 231 1.51 -2.90 6.41
N ALA A 232 2.34 -3.13 5.39
CA ALA A 232 3.78 -3.33 5.60
C ALA A 232 4.43 -2.05 6.16
N ASP A 233 5.58 -2.18 6.80
CA ASP A 233 6.32 -1.03 7.31
C ASP A 233 6.77 -0.11 6.15
N PRO A 234 6.21 1.11 6.02
CA PRO A 234 6.53 2.02 4.93
C PRO A 234 7.95 2.60 5.05
N TYR A 235 8.56 2.50 6.23
CA TYR A 235 9.84 3.08 6.55
C TYR A 235 10.97 2.04 6.61
N ALA A 236 10.68 0.75 6.46
CA ALA A 236 11.68 -0.31 6.53
C ALA A 236 12.82 -0.13 5.51
N ASP A 237 12.48 0.11 4.24
CA ASP A 237 13.50 0.30 3.19
C ASP A 237 14.23 1.63 3.33
N LEU A 238 13.53 2.66 3.82
CA LEU A 238 14.03 4.03 3.90
C LEU A 238 14.96 4.23 5.11
N TYR A 239 14.56 3.75 6.29
CA TYR A 239 15.24 3.99 7.56
C TYR A 239 15.81 2.73 8.21
N GLY A 240 15.47 1.53 7.73
CA GLY A 240 15.89 0.27 8.37
C GLY A 240 17.42 0.11 8.46
N ALA A 241 18.16 0.55 7.44
CA ALA A 241 19.63 0.53 7.47
C ALA A 241 20.22 1.49 8.51
N LEU A 242 19.51 2.57 8.86
CA LEU A 242 19.95 3.56 9.83
C LEU A 242 19.90 3.04 11.26
N LEU A 243 19.10 2.01 11.55
CA LEU A 243 18.96 1.40 12.87
C LEU A 243 20.25 0.67 13.34
N GLY A 244 21.23 0.48 12.47
CA GLY A 244 22.56 -0.05 12.80
C GLY A 244 23.43 0.94 13.58
N VAL A 245 23.14 1.17 14.86
CA VAL A 245 23.92 2.06 15.73
C VAL A 245 25.35 1.51 15.94
N PRO A 246 26.41 2.34 15.79
CA PRO A 246 27.79 1.93 16.05
C PRO A 246 28.01 1.41 17.48
N SER A 247 28.73 0.29 17.61
CA SER A 247 29.03 -0.31 18.92
C SER A 247 30.03 0.49 19.74
N ARG A 248 30.92 1.26 19.10
CA ARG A 248 31.87 2.13 19.78
C ARG A 248 31.15 3.38 20.28
N SER A 249 31.12 3.56 21.60
CA SER A 249 30.53 4.74 22.24
C SER A 249 31.57 5.65 22.87
N VAL A 250 31.26 6.95 22.93
CA VAL A 250 32.02 7.96 23.68
C VAL A 250 31.08 8.75 24.60
N ASN A 251 31.57 9.10 25.78
CA ASN A 251 30.86 10.02 26.67
C ASN A 251 31.06 11.46 26.20
N LEU A 252 30.06 12.31 26.40
CA LEU A 252 30.23 13.74 26.22
C LEU A 252 31.16 14.31 27.30
N PRO A 253 32.05 15.25 26.95
CA PRO A 253 32.81 15.99 27.94
C PRO A 253 31.87 16.74 28.91
N PRO A 254 32.21 16.81 30.22
CA PRO A 254 31.40 17.54 31.19
C PRO A 254 31.19 19.00 30.78
N GLY A 255 29.96 19.50 30.92
CA GLY A 255 29.61 20.90 30.66
C GLY A 255 29.37 21.26 29.19
N GLN A 256 29.37 20.30 28.26
CA GLN A 256 28.93 20.57 26.89
C GLN A 256 27.41 20.74 26.83
N THR A 257 26.99 21.95 26.46
CA THR A 257 25.59 22.28 26.17
C THR A 257 25.31 22.34 24.68
N MET A 258 26.32 22.61 23.83
CA MET A 258 26.18 22.52 22.37
C MET A 258 26.84 21.25 21.86
N LEU A 259 26.05 20.33 21.30
CA LEU A 259 26.54 19.05 20.79
C LEU A 259 26.60 19.09 19.27
N THR A 260 27.67 18.52 18.72
CA THR A 260 27.77 18.21 17.29
C THR A 260 27.57 16.72 17.05
N PRO A 261 27.20 16.29 15.83
CA PRO A 261 27.07 14.88 15.50
C PRO A 261 28.34 14.09 15.85
N PRO A 262 28.23 12.84 16.31
CA PRO A 262 29.40 12.03 16.60
C PRO A 262 30.22 11.75 15.32
N PRO A 263 31.53 11.52 15.43
CA PRO A 263 32.35 11.12 14.28
C PRO A 263 31.83 9.82 13.64
N THR A 264 32.10 9.64 12.34
CA THR A 264 31.69 8.43 11.61
C THR A 264 32.13 7.16 12.33
N GLY A 265 31.19 6.22 12.52
CA GLY A 265 31.43 4.95 13.21
C GLY A 265 31.49 5.04 14.74
N VAL A 266 31.07 6.16 15.32
CA VAL A 266 30.99 6.36 16.78
C VAL A 266 29.56 6.76 17.16
N ALA A 267 29.13 6.31 18.34
CA ALA A 267 27.89 6.73 18.98
C ALA A 267 28.19 7.48 20.30
N TYR A 268 27.23 8.24 20.79
CA TYR A 268 27.28 8.79 22.15
C TYR A 268 26.72 7.80 23.16
N ALA A 269 27.31 7.77 24.35
CA ALA A 269 26.66 7.28 25.56
C ALA A 269 26.18 8.51 26.34
N TRP A 270 24.93 8.92 26.11
CA TRP A 270 24.43 10.20 26.60
C TRP A 270 22.98 10.12 27.06
N GLN A 271 22.75 10.64 28.26
CA GLN A 271 21.44 10.89 28.85
C GLN A 271 21.46 12.32 29.37
N PRO A 272 20.81 13.29 28.69
CA PRO A 272 20.77 14.65 29.17
C PRO A 272 19.98 14.76 30.48
N ASP A 273 20.62 15.37 31.47
CA ASP A 273 20.09 15.51 32.82
C ASP A 273 20.22 16.96 33.30
N GLY A 274 19.11 17.70 33.22
CA GLY A 274 19.02 19.10 33.62
C GLY A 274 19.77 20.07 32.71
N GLY A 275 19.28 21.31 32.66
CA GLY A 275 19.89 22.39 31.86
C GLY A 275 19.41 22.42 30.41
N ALA A 276 20.08 23.23 29.58
CA ALA A 276 19.71 23.44 28.18
C ALA A 276 20.80 22.90 27.23
N TYR A 277 20.38 22.06 26.30
CA TYR A 277 21.21 21.46 25.26
C TYR A 277 20.74 21.90 23.87
N THR A 278 21.69 22.22 23.00
CA THR A 278 21.45 22.56 21.60
C THR A 278 22.23 21.62 20.70
N LEU A 279 21.53 20.97 19.79
CA LEU A 279 22.07 20.06 18.79
C LEU A 279 22.31 20.85 17.49
N ALA A 280 23.54 20.82 17.00
CA ALA A 280 23.84 21.24 15.62
C ALA A 280 23.17 20.28 14.61
N PRO A 281 22.92 20.70 13.36
CA PRO A 281 22.32 19.82 12.37
C PRO A 281 23.15 18.55 12.15
N GLY A 282 22.47 17.40 12.04
CA GLY A 282 23.07 16.11 11.71
C GLY A 282 22.47 14.91 12.45
N VAL A 283 23.14 13.76 12.31
CA VAL A 283 22.65 12.47 12.82
C VAL A 283 23.36 12.10 14.11
N TYR A 284 22.59 11.91 15.18
CA TYR A 284 23.06 11.57 16.52
C TYR A 284 22.77 10.09 16.80
N TYR A 285 23.81 9.28 16.72
CA TYR A 285 23.76 7.88 17.16
C TYR A 285 23.97 7.81 18.66
N ILE A 286 23.06 7.12 19.37
CA ILE A 286 23.11 6.90 20.81
C ILE A 286 23.13 5.40 21.08
N ASN A 287 24.16 4.94 21.79
CA ASN A 287 24.32 3.55 22.18
C ASN A 287 23.89 3.38 23.64
N GLY A 288 22.75 2.73 23.86
CA GLY A 288 22.07 2.57 25.14
C GLY A 288 20.70 3.23 25.15
N ASP A 289 20.10 3.31 26.35
CA ASP A 289 18.85 4.06 26.55
C ASP A 289 19.11 5.56 26.43
N PHE A 290 18.22 6.26 25.72
CA PHE A 290 18.20 7.72 25.65
C PHE A 290 17.08 8.25 26.54
N ARG A 291 17.47 8.94 27.62
CA ARG A 291 16.53 9.54 28.58
C ARG A 291 16.74 11.03 28.66
N VAL A 292 15.66 11.79 28.44
CA VAL A 292 15.64 13.23 28.64
C VAL A 292 14.91 13.50 29.95
N ASN A 293 15.69 13.75 31.00
CA ASN A 293 15.14 13.87 32.35
C ASN A 293 14.36 15.18 32.53
N ALA A 294 13.51 15.20 33.56
CA ALA A 294 12.75 16.37 33.99
C ALA A 294 13.61 17.64 34.10
N GLY A 295 13.08 18.79 33.66
CA GLY A 295 13.79 20.08 33.70
C GLY A 295 14.91 20.28 32.66
N THR A 296 15.02 19.36 31.70
CA THR A 296 15.96 19.46 30.57
C THR A 296 15.30 20.17 29.38
N ALA A 297 15.99 21.15 28.80
CA ALA A 297 15.62 21.75 27.52
C ALA A 297 16.52 21.19 26.40
N LEU A 298 15.94 20.68 25.32
CA LEU A 298 16.67 20.13 24.18
C LEU A 298 16.17 20.77 22.87
N SER A 299 17.07 21.42 22.15
CA SER A 299 16.74 22.19 20.93
C SER A 299 17.62 21.78 19.75
N GLY A 300 17.09 21.81 18.53
CA GLY A 300 17.85 21.47 17.33
C GLY A 300 17.01 21.53 16.06
N THR A 301 17.62 21.91 14.95
CA THR A 301 17.00 21.93 13.62
C THR A 301 17.86 21.17 12.64
N GLY A 302 17.24 20.34 11.81
CA GLY A 302 17.95 19.43 10.91
C GLY A 302 18.63 18.29 11.66
N VAL A 303 17.98 17.75 12.69
CA VAL A 303 18.56 16.73 13.57
C VAL A 303 17.80 15.42 13.48
N THR A 304 18.54 14.31 13.52
CA THR A 304 17.99 12.96 13.59
C THR A 304 18.65 12.23 14.75
N ILE A 305 17.87 11.63 15.66
CA ILE A 305 18.36 10.90 16.83
C ILE A 305 18.05 9.42 16.67
N ILE A 306 19.07 8.57 16.65
CA ILE A 306 18.96 7.13 16.42
C ILE A 306 19.52 6.39 17.63
N VAL A 307 18.69 5.56 18.25
CA VAL A 307 18.96 4.95 19.55
C VAL A 307 18.82 3.42 19.44
N ASN A 308 19.78 2.65 19.96
CA ASN A 308 19.64 1.18 19.98
C ASN A 308 19.04 0.62 21.29
N GLY A 309 18.64 1.49 22.21
CA GLY A 309 17.90 1.20 23.43
C GLY A 309 16.56 1.93 23.48
N ASN A 310 15.96 1.98 24.68
CA ASN A 310 14.67 2.63 24.88
C ASN A 310 14.82 4.15 24.83
N ILE A 311 13.75 4.84 24.43
CA ILE A 311 13.66 6.30 24.49
C ILE A 311 12.63 6.66 25.56
N ALA A 312 13.00 7.51 26.51
CA ALA A 312 12.09 8.06 27.51
C ALA A 312 12.27 9.57 27.65
N ILE A 313 11.17 10.32 27.59
CA ILE A 313 11.14 11.76 27.78
C ILE A 313 10.24 12.06 28.97
N ASP A 314 10.79 12.71 29.99
CA ASP A 314 10.14 12.93 31.27
C ASP A 314 9.27 14.20 31.30
N GLY A 315 8.31 14.18 32.24
CA GLY A 315 7.17 15.10 32.42
C GLY A 315 7.34 16.60 32.16
N THR A 316 8.54 17.12 32.42
CA THR A 316 8.85 18.57 32.42
C THR A 316 10.02 18.91 31.50
N ALA A 317 10.47 17.98 30.67
CA ALA A 317 11.45 18.27 29.62
C ALA A 317 10.79 19.13 28.51
N SER A 318 11.52 20.11 27.98
CA SER A 318 11.07 20.93 26.85
C SER A 318 11.90 20.59 25.62
N LEU A 319 11.25 20.08 24.58
CA LEU A 319 11.90 19.70 23.33
C LEU A 319 11.46 20.66 22.21
N HIS A 320 12.40 21.14 21.43
CA HIS A 320 12.15 21.85 20.17
C HIS A 320 13.05 21.26 19.10
N LEU A 321 12.57 20.21 18.43
CA LEU A 321 13.38 19.42 17.50
C LEU A 321 12.72 19.33 16.13
N VAL A 322 13.48 19.66 15.09
CA VAL A 322 13.02 19.61 13.70
C VAL A 322 13.93 18.68 12.90
N ALA A 323 13.34 17.68 12.25
CA ALA A 323 14.03 16.75 11.37
C ALA A 323 14.63 17.47 10.15
N PRO A 324 15.66 16.91 9.50
CA PRO A 324 16.18 17.48 8.26
C PRO A 324 15.16 17.34 7.13
N ALA A 325 14.98 18.38 6.31
CA ALA A 325 14.04 18.34 5.19
C ALA A 325 14.57 17.60 3.95
N THR A 326 15.88 17.30 3.90
CA THR A 326 16.55 16.65 2.76
C THR A 326 17.67 15.72 3.24
N GLY A 327 18.15 14.85 2.35
CA GLY A 327 19.22 13.90 2.64
C GLY A 327 18.71 12.51 3.02
N ALA A 328 19.62 11.61 3.43
CA ALA A 328 19.30 10.21 3.71
C ALA A 328 18.39 10.01 4.94
N THR A 329 18.33 11.00 5.84
CA THR A 329 17.46 10.97 7.03
C THR A 329 16.33 12.02 6.93
N ALA A 330 16.01 12.46 5.71
CA ALA A 330 14.96 13.45 5.48
C ALA A 330 13.66 13.04 6.17
N GLY A 331 13.07 13.95 6.95
CA GLY A 331 11.85 13.71 7.70
C GLY A 331 11.98 12.81 8.92
N LEU A 332 13.13 12.17 9.20
CA LEU A 332 13.31 11.31 10.37
C LEU A 332 13.82 12.10 11.58
N LEU A 333 13.02 12.15 12.65
CA LEU A 333 13.38 12.81 13.90
C LEU A 333 13.97 11.84 14.91
N PHE A 334 13.24 10.76 15.18
CA PHE A 334 13.64 9.72 16.11
C PHE A 334 13.58 8.35 15.45
N ALA A 335 14.60 7.53 15.71
CA ALA A 335 14.56 6.11 15.42
C ALA A 335 15.04 5.30 16.61
N SER A 336 14.37 4.18 16.91
CA SER A 336 14.75 3.31 18.02
C SER A 336 14.60 1.82 17.70
N THR A 337 15.56 1.01 18.16
CA THR A 337 15.44 -0.46 18.21
C THR A 337 15.10 -0.99 19.61
N GLY A 338 14.78 -0.10 20.55
CA GLY A 338 14.34 -0.45 21.90
C GLY A 338 12.95 -1.07 21.91
N GLY A 339 12.53 -1.55 23.08
CA GLY A 339 11.18 -2.08 23.31
C GLY A 339 10.16 -1.01 23.71
N LEU A 340 10.63 0.18 24.10
CA LEU A 340 9.79 1.28 24.57
C LEU A 340 10.25 2.62 23.98
N PHE A 341 9.30 3.37 23.44
CA PHE A 341 9.41 4.79 23.20
C PHE A 341 8.34 5.47 24.05
N GLN A 342 8.73 6.19 25.09
CA GLN A 342 7.78 6.81 26.02
C GLN A 342 7.96 8.32 26.07
N PHE A 343 6.84 9.01 25.98
CA PHE A 343 6.69 10.40 26.29
C PHE A 343 5.76 10.53 27.50
N THR A 344 6.27 11.08 28.60
CA THR A 344 5.47 11.45 29.76
C THR A 344 5.52 12.98 29.88
N GLY A 345 4.40 13.69 29.98
CA GLY A 345 4.44 15.12 30.33
C GLY A 345 3.33 16.06 29.90
N GLY A 346 3.57 17.35 30.16
CA GLY A 346 2.66 18.47 29.89
C GLY A 346 3.38 19.80 29.65
N ALA A 347 4.66 19.76 29.27
CA ALA A 347 5.46 20.93 28.91
C ALA A 347 5.37 21.23 27.40
N ALA A 348 5.66 22.48 27.00
CA ALA A 348 5.67 22.90 25.60
C ALA A 348 6.78 22.15 24.83
N THR A 349 6.38 21.12 24.09
CA THR A 349 7.27 20.34 23.21
C THR A 349 6.81 20.46 21.77
N THR A 350 7.71 20.91 20.89
CA THR A 350 7.47 21.02 19.45
C THR A 350 8.41 20.04 18.77
N LEU A 351 7.83 19.03 18.12
CA LEU A 351 8.56 18.00 17.40
C LEU A 351 8.08 18.07 15.97
N THR A 352 8.99 18.17 15.00
CA THR A 352 8.66 18.10 13.58
C THR A 352 9.44 16.97 12.94
N GLY A 353 8.73 15.94 12.47
CA GLY A 353 9.33 14.78 11.83
C GLY A 353 8.73 13.45 12.28
N ALA A 354 9.27 12.37 11.72
CA ALA A 354 8.83 11.02 11.95
C ALA A 354 9.51 10.39 13.17
N ILE A 355 8.71 9.63 13.93
CA ILE A 355 9.13 8.69 14.96
C ILE A 355 9.06 7.29 14.36
N TYR A 356 10.20 6.61 14.28
CA TYR A 356 10.31 5.25 13.74
C TYR A 356 10.83 4.28 14.81
N ALA A 357 9.93 3.49 15.39
CA ALA A 357 10.24 2.54 16.44
C ALA A 357 9.59 1.17 16.15
N PRO A 358 10.01 0.47 15.08
CA PRO A 358 9.27 -0.65 14.50
C PRO A 358 9.11 -1.86 15.44
N GLY A 359 9.92 -1.95 16.50
CA GLY A 359 9.85 -2.98 17.54
C GLY A 359 9.33 -2.50 18.90
N ALA A 360 9.05 -1.21 19.07
CA ALA A 360 8.74 -0.61 20.36
C ALA A 360 7.24 -0.40 20.59
N ASN A 361 6.81 -0.37 21.85
CA ASN A 361 5.56 0.28 22.21
C ASN A 361 5.78 1.80 22.32
N LEU A 362 5.06 2.57 21.52
CA LEU A 362 5.00 4.03 21.62
C LEU A 362 3.95 4.42 22.65
N VAL A 363 4.38 4.95 23.80
CA VAL A 363 3.51 5.39 24.89
C VAL A 363 3.52 6.91 24.98
N ILE A 364 2.37 7.54 24.86
CA ILE A 364 2.18 8.97 25.13
C ILE A 364 1.26 9.11 26.34
N ASP A 365 1.82 9.63 27.42
CA ASP A 365 1.18 9.73 28.72
C ASP A 365 1.24 11.19 29.20
N GLY A 366 0.10 11.78 29.55
CA GLY A 366 -0.05 13.20 29.87
C GLY A 366 -0.49 14.10 28.71
N ASP A 367 -0.83 15.35 29.04
CA ASP A 367 -1.31 16.39 28.12
C ASP A 367 -0.14 17.03 27.36
N ASN A 368 0.40 16.26 26.44
CA ASN A 368 1.47 16.69 25.57
C ASN A 368 0.86 17.57 24.47
N GLY A 369 0.79 18.86 24.76
CA GLY A 369 0.62 19.90 23.77
C GLY A 369 1.83 19.94 22.84
N ALA A 370 1.97 18.95 21.96
CA ALA A 370 2.66 19.13 20.69
C ALA A 370 1.79 20.03 19.79
N ALA A 371 1.62 21.25 20.27
CA ALA A 371 0.92 22.31 19.57
C ALA A 371 1.83 22.77 18.43
N GLY A 372 1.57 22.22 17.24
CA GLY A 372 2.16 22.67 16.00
C GLY A 372 3.32 21.80 15.52
N ASP A 373 3.29 21.53 14.21
CA ASP A 373 4.37 20.99 13.41
C ASP A 373 4.44 19.45 13.28
N CYS A 374 3.49 18.84 12.57
CA CYS A 374 3.82 17.76 11.63
C CYS A 374 4.63 16.56 12.19
N VAL A 375 3.95 15.61 12.82
CA VAL A 375 4.57 14.37 13.37
C VAL A 375 3.90 13.13 12.79
N TYR A 376 4.71 12.21 12.27
CA TYR A 376 4.27 10.86 11.91
C TYR A 376 4.89 9.83 12.85
N ALA A 377 4.15 8.79 13.20
CA ALA A 377 4.64 7.72 14.07
C ALA A 377 4.42 6.35 13.46
N VAL A 378 5.48 5.56 13.38
CA VAL A 378 5.44 4.14 13.02
C VAL A 378 6.07 3.35 14.16
N ALA A 379 5.28 2.55 14.85
CA ALA A 379 5.71 1.77 16.02
C ALA A 379 5.14 0.34 15.99
N ALA A 380 5.65 -0.58 16.81
CA ALA A 380 5.06 -1.92 16.92
C ALA A 380 3.66 -1.84 17.54
N PHE A 381 3.54 -1.09 18.63
CA PHE A 381 2.31 -0.83 19.37
C PHE A 381 2.21 0.66 19.70
N VAL A 382 1.00 1.14 19.96
CA VAL A 382 0.76 2.54 20.37
C VAL A 382 -0.20 2.54 21.55
N THR A 383 0.14 3.28 22.60
CA THR A 383 -0.69 3.48 23.79
C THR A 383 -0.77 4.97 24.10
N LEU A 384 -1.98 5.52 24.15
CA LEU A 384 -2.25 6.91 24.50
C LEU A 384 -2.99 6.95 25.84
N LYS A 385 -2.47 7.69 26.83
CA LYS A 385 -3.01 7.76 28.22
C LYS A 385 -3.34 9.17 28.71
N GLY A 386 -3.31 10.15 27.81
CA GLY A 386 -3.59 11.56 28.09
C GLY A 386 -3.86 12.32 26.80
N GLY A 387 -3.74 13.65 26.82
CA GLY A 387 -3.84 14.45 25.61
C GLY A 387 -2.62 14.32 24.70
N ALA A 388 -2.83 13.77 23.51
CA ALA A 388 -1.88 13.78 22.42
C ALA A 388 -2.42 14.65 21.28
N LEU A 389 -1.78 15.80 21.07
CA LEU A 389 -2.02 16.64 19.90
C LEU A 389 -1.02 16.27 18.82
N PHE A 390 -1.50 15.80 17.68
CA PHE A 390 -0.68 15.56 16.49
C PHE A 390 -1.17 16.56 15.43
N ALA A 391 -0.52 17.71 15.36
CA ALA A 391 -0.97 18.79 14.49
C ALA A 391 -0.86 18.43 13.00
N ASP A 392 -1.84 18.95 12.29
CA ASP A 392 -2.27 18.66 10.93
C ASP A 392 -1.63 19.63 9.91
N GLY A 393 -1.05 19.09 8.83
CA GLY A 393 -0.51 19.86 7.72
C GLY A 393 0.24 19.03 6.67
N ASP A 394 0.49 19.64 5.50
CA ASP A 394 1.33 19.08 4.44
C ASP A 394 2.80 18.99 4.91
N CYS A 395 3.10 17.89 5.58
CA CYS A 395 4.39 17.55 6.13
C CYS A 395 5.47 17.30 5.07
N ALA A 396 5.15 17.38 3.78
CA ALA A 396 6.11 17.27 2.69
C ALA A 396 7.20 18.34 2.78
N ALA A 397 6.88 19.55 3.25
CA ALA A 397 7.85 20.63 3.42
C ALA A 397 8.95 20.30 4.46
N ALA A 398 8.64 19.40 5.41
CA ALA A 398 9.58 18.89 6.40
C ALA A 398 10.34 17.64 5.91
N GLY A 399 10.19 17.26 4.64
CA GLY A 399 10.84 16.09 4.04
C GLY A 399 10.26 14.75 4.49
N MET A 400 9.07 14.75 5.11
CA MET A 400 8.43 13.52 5.56
C MET A 400 7.79 12.76 4.42
N MET A 401 8.03 11.45 4.39
CA MET A 401 7.33 10.53 3.51
C MET A 401 5.93 10.25 4.09
N PRO A 402 4.84 10.55 3.38
CA PRO A 402 3.49 10.26 3.86
C PRO A 402 3.28 8.75 4.00
N ILE A 403 2.64 8.33 5.10
CA ILE A 403 2.20 6.95 5.27
C ILE A 403 0.88 6.79 4.51
N HIS A 404 0.96 6.51 3.22
CA HIS A 404 -0.25 6.34 2.41
C HIS A 404 -1.14 5.24 2.99
N ASP A 405 -2.34 5.62 3.44
CA ASP A 405 -3.39 4.69 3.86
C ASP A 405 -4.54 4.74 2.85
N LEU A 406 -4.18 4.53 1.59
CA LEU A 406 -5.11 4.46 0.48
C LEU A 406 -5.84 3.11 0.49
N LEU A 407 -6.60 2.84 1.55
CA LEU A 407 -7.75 1.97 1.45
C LEU A 407 -8.88 2.74 0.76
N GLY A 408 -8.63 3.07 -0.51
CA GLY A 408 -9.70 3.09 -1.48
C GLY A 408 -10.12 1.66 -1.73
N VAL A 409 -11.42 1.41 -1.86
CA VAL A 409 -11.86 0.13 -2.42
C VAL A 409 -11.20 0.02 -3.79
N ALA A 410 -10.35 -1.00 -3.99
CA ALA A 410 -9.84 -1.32 -5.31
C ALA A 410 -11.05 -1.71 -6.16
N SER A 411 -11.41 -0.82 -7.07
CA SER A 411 -12.65 -0.93 -7.81
C SER A 411 -12.35 -0.95 -9.30
N LEU A 412 -13.06 -1.83 -10.01
CA LEU A 412 -13.07 -1.82 -11.47
C LEU A 412 -13.84 -0.58 -11.93
N VAL A 413 -13.23 0.16 -12.84
CA VAL A 413 -13.79 1.38 -13.44
C VAL A 413 -14.09 1.16 -14.92
N GLU A 414 -13.43 0.17 -15.54
CA GLU A 414 -13.68 -0.26 -16.92
C GLU A 414 -13.46 -1.77 -17.06
#